data_AF-A0A7S1S511-F1
#
_entry.id   AF-A0A7S1S511-F1
#
_cell.length_a   1.000
_cell.length_b   1.000
_cell.length_c   1.000
_cell.angle_alpha   90.00
_cell.angle_beta   90.00
_cell.angle_gamma   90.00
#
_symmetry.space_group_name_H-M   'P 1'
#
loop_
_entity.id
_entity.type
_entity.pdbx_description
1 polymer ?
#
loop_
_entity_poly.entity_id
_entity_poly.type
_entity_poly.pdbx_seq_one_letter_code
_entity_poly.pdbx_strand_id
1 'polypeptide(L)'
;VPEPLQQKGGSEPLQHRLPIQQPFFLSGTFNSWGLTELRPRSASDPVCTARVRIFRSPGRESFHVVEGIDRRRRYFLDGDRIVGPTDKLGASWDAMVPVRCSNMEVIWDPRGQKQMEWRFLDSSGLYLEWEALEGSFSLIGSWNHWGEPSPLWPARNGLPFYRCRVPVSSAPATLCFMVIEDDNKIHCYFPAPGSDEIIGPCRNERGHHWKAEIPQGCYFLEVSWDPQGVRSLSWRLLGRGGKELPSDALPARARRA
;
A
#
# COMPACT_ATOMS: atom_id res chain seq x y z
N VAL A 1 0.69 77.85 2.66
CA VAL A 1 1.53 76.66 2.93
C VAL A 1 0.67 75.43 2.65
N PRO A 2 0.89 74.67 1.57
CA PRO A 2 0.29 73.35 1.42
C PRO A 2 1.28 72.27 1.87
N GLU A 3 0.78 71.31 2.65
CA GLU A 3 1.52 70.11 3.08
C GLU A 3 1.86 69.18 1.90
N PRO A 4 2.98 68.44 1.96
CA PRO A 4 3.27 67.39 1.00
C PRO A 4 2.70 66.03 1.47
N LEU A 5 1.92 65.39 0.59
CA LEU A 5 1.50 64.00 0.72
C LEU A 5 2.72 63.08 0.67
N GLN A 6 3.05 62.46 1.80
CA GLN A 6 3.95 61.32 1.88
C GLN A 6 3.31 60.09 1.23
N GLN A 7 3.80 59.68 0.05
CA GLN A 7 3.59 58.31 -0.43
C GLN A 7 4.65 57.40 0.20
N LYS A 8 4.24 56.61 1.19
CA LYS A 8 5.02 55.51 1.75
C LYS A 8 5.22 54.44 0.68
N GLY A 9 6.47 54.23 0.28
CA GLY A 9 6.90 53.04 -0.45
C GLY A 9 6.70 51.79 0.42
N GLY A 10 5.73 50.97 0.06
CA GLY A 10 5.64 49.58 0.46
C GLY A 10 6.35 48.73 -0.59
N SER A 11 7.59 48.35 -0.31
CA SER A 11 8.30 47.31 -1.05
C SER A 11 7.76 45.95 -0.60
N GLU A 12 6.74 45.45 -1.28
CA GLU A 12 6.45 44.02 -1.24
C GLU A 12 7.57 43.27 -1.98
N PRO A 13 8.11 42.18 -1.42
CA PRO A 13 9.10 41.38 -2.12
C PRO A 13 8.41 40.71 -3.31
N LEU A 14 8.72 41.19 -4.52
CA LEU A 14 8.45 40.51 -5.77
C LEU A 14 9.13 39.14 -5.71
N GLN A 15 8.36 38.11 -5.33
CA GLN A 15 8.74 36.74 -5.58
C GLN A 15 8.87 36.60 -7.10
N HIS A 16 10.12 36.59 -7.57
CA HIS A 16 10.47 36.44 -8.97
C HIS A 16 9.78 35.18 -9.53
N ARG A 17 8.71 35.40 -10.29
CA ARG A 17 8.07 34.40 -11.14
C ARG A 17 9.04 34.04 -12.24
N LEU A 18 9.74 32.92 -12.10
CA LEU A 18 10.35 32.27 -13.26
C LEU A 18 9.23 31.46 -13.95
N PRO A 19 8.92 31.72 -15.23
CA PRO A 19 8.05 30.83 -16.00
C PRO A 19 8.65 29.43 -15.98
N ILE A 20 7.81 28.40 -15.85
CA ILE A 20 8.22 27.02 -16.10
C ILE A 20 8.77 26.98 -17.53
N GLN A 21 10.09 26.80 -17.67
CA GLN A 21 10.74 26.87 -18.98
C GLN A 21 10.43 25.65 -19.85
N GLN A 22 10.04 24.51 -19.25
CA GLN A 22 9.71 23.27 -19.97
C GLN A 22 8.60 22.49 -19.26
N PRO A 23 7.69 21.83 -20.01
CA PRO A 23 6.61 21.02 -19.43
C PRO A 23 7.17 19.83 -18.62
N PHE A 24 6.40 19.33 -17.66
CA PHE A 24 6.74 18.11 -16.93
C PHE A 24 5.90 16.94 -17.43
N PHE A 25 6.46 15.73 -17.36
CA PHE A 25 5.78 14.49 -17.74
C PHE A 25 5.94 13.44 -16.65
N LEU A 26 4.93 12.60 -16.52
CA LEU A 26 4.91 11.43 -15.67
C LEU A 26 5.23 10.18 -16.51
N SER A 27 6.13 9.34 -16.02
CA SER A 27 6.46 8.05 -16.64
C SER A 27 6.44 6.95 -15.59
N GLY A 28 5.71 5.86 -15.83
CA GLY A 28 5.59 4.83 -14.81
C GLY A 28 5.02 3.51 -15.32
N THR A 29 4.89 2.54 -14.43
CA THR A 29 4.41 1.20 -14.78
C THR A 29 2.97 1.20 -15.33
N PHE A 30 2.12 2.15 -14.92
CA PHE A 30 0.72 2.27 -15.37
C PHE A 30 0.58 2.63 -16.86
N ASN A 31 1.62 3.18 -17.48
CA ASN A 31 1.65 3.50 -18.91
C ASN A 31 2.82 2.82 -19.63
N SER A 32 3.36 1.72 -19.07
CA SER A 32 4.53 1.00 -19.61
C SER A 32 5.74 1.92 -19.85
N TRP A 33 5.97 2.86 -18.93
CA TRP A 33 7.02 3.88 -19.02
C TRP A 33 6.87 4.80 -20.25
N GLY A 34 5.64 5.01 -20.70
CA GLY A 34 5.26 6.10 -21.59
C GLY A 34 5.40 7.46 -20.91
N LEU A 35 5.09 8.55 -21.63
CA LEU A 35 5.06 9.90 -21.07
C LEU A 35 3.61 10.39 -21.02
N THR A 36 3.19 10.88 -19.86
CA THR A 36 1.90 11.53 -19.65
C THR A 36 2.14 12.95 -19.14
N GLU A 37 1.69 13.95 -19.87
CA GLU A 37 1.94 15.36 -19.52
C GLU A 37 1.31 15.73 -18.17
N LEU A 38 2.09 16.36 -17.30
CA LEU A 38 1.66 17.03 -16.08
C LEU A 38 1.27 18.46 -16.44
N ARG A 39 -0.01 18.79 -16.34
CA ARG A 39 -0.54 20.10 -16.73
C ARG A 39 -0.53 21.07 -15.55
N PRO A 40 -0.06 22.32 -15.71
CA PRO A 40 -0.18 23.34 -14.68
C PRO A 40 -1.65 23.54 -14.26
N ARG A 41 -1.90 23.70 -12.95
CA ARG A 41 -3.25 23.96 -12.42
C ARG A 41 -3.84 25.26 -12.96
N SER A 42 -2.98 26.25 -13.20
CA SER A 42 -3.35 27.52 -13.84
C SER A 42 -2.12 28.20 -14.44
N ALA A 43 -2.32 29.27 -15.21
CA ALA A 43 -1.23 30.06 -15.77
C ALA A 43 -0.35 30.75 -14.70
N SER A 44 -0.86 30.93 -13.47
CA SER A 44 -0.15 31.57 -12.36
C SER A 44 0.34 30.59 -11.29
N ASP A 45 -0.05 29.31 -11.36
CA ASP A 45 0.33 28.28 -10.40
C ASP A 45 1.19 27.20 -11.09
N PRO A 46 2.50 27.13 -10.78
CA PRO A 46 3.39 26.16 -11.39
C PRO A 46 3.18 24.73 -10.89
N VAL A 47 2.29 24.51 -9.91
CA VAL A 47 1.90 23.15 -9.51
C VAL A 47 1.23 22.46 -10.69
N CYS A 48 1.78 21.31 -11.08
CA CYS A 48 1.29 20.52 -12.20
C CYS A 48 0.55 19.29 -11.71
N THR A 49 -0.47 18.85 -12.44
CA THR A 49 -1.23 17.64 -12.15
C THR A 49 -1.44 16.77 -13.39
N ALA A 50 -1.50 15.46 -13.17
CA ALA A 50 -1.91 14.50 -14.18
C ALA A 50 -2.78 13.43 -13.53
N ARG A 51 -3.78 12.95 -14.26
CA ARG A 51 -4.54 11.76 -13.91
C ARG A 51 -4.14 10.62 -14.82
N VAL A 52 -3.73 9.52 -14.23
CA VAL A 52 -3.36 8.30 -14.95
C VAL A 52 -4.29 7.18 -14.58
N ARG A 53 -4.70 6.41 -15.59
CA ARG A 53 -5.54 5.24 -15.38
C ARG A 53 -4.71 4.14 -14.73
N ILE A 54 -5.27 3.53 -13.70
CA ILE A 54 -4.68 2.39 -13.03
C ILE A 54 -5.35 1.12 -13.55
N PHE A 55 -4.54 0.20 -14.06
CA PHE A 55 -5.00 -1.07 -14.62
C PHE A 55 -4.88 -2.23 -13.63
N ARG A 56 -4.07 -2.07 -12.57
CA ARG A 56 -3.83 -3.09 -11.54
C ARG A 56 -4.21 -2.53 -10.18
N SER A 57 -5.35 -2.97 -9.66
CA SER A 57 -5.93 -2.51 -8.40
C SER A 57 -6.51 -3.71 -7.65
N PRO A 58 -6.07 -4.01 -6.41
CA PRO A 58 -4.94 -3.37 -5.72
C PRO A 58 -3.59 -3.72 -6.37
N GLY A 59 -2.54 -2.98 -6.06
CA GLY A 59 -1.22 -3.24 -6.65
C GLY A 59 -0.14 -2.24 -6.24
N ARG A 60 0.96 -2.25 -7.00
CA ARG A 60 2.05 -1.28 -6.88
C ARG A 60 2.30 -0.66 -8.23
N GLU A 61 2.47 0.66 -8.24
CA GLU A 61 2.84 1.42 -9.42
C GLU A 61 4.07 2.27 -9.13
N SER A 62 5.10 2.14 -9.97
CA SER A 62 6.35 2.89 -9.84
C SER A 62 6.42 3.97 -10.92
N PHE A 63 6.93 5.16 -10.59
CA PHE A 63 6.99 6.26 -11.55
C PHE A 63 8.10 7.29 -11.28
N HIS A 64 8.35 8.13 -12.28
CA HIS A 64 9.22 9.30 -12.26
C HIS A 64 8.52 10.52 -12.87
N VAL A 65 9.03 11.70 -12.50
CA VAL A 65 8.77 12.95 -13.22
C VAL A 65 9.95 13.23 -14.14
N VAL A 66 9.66 13.62 -15.36
CA VAL A 66 10.61 13.97 -16.40
C VAL A 66 10.38 15.44 -16.77
N GLU A 67 11.45 16.21 -16.84
CA GLU A 67 11.42 17.58 -17.35
C GLU A 67 11.60 17.58 -18.87
N GLY A 68 10.65 18.19 -19.56
CA GLY A 68 10.53 18.10 -21.00
C GLY A 68 10.29 16.66 -21.47
N ILE A 69 10.60 16.39 -22.74
CA ILE A 69 10.47 15.05 -23.32
C ILE A 69 11.73 14.18 -23.13
N ASP A 70 12.80 14.73 -22.57
CA ASP A 70 14.07 14.04 -22.39
C ASP A 70 14.06 13.20 -21.12
N ARG A 71 13.92 11.88 -21.27
CA ARG A 71 13.92 10.90 -20.17
C ARG A 71 15.18 10.91 -19.31
N ARG A 72 16.27 11.52 -19.79
CA ARG A 72 17.49 11.72 -19.00
C ARG A 72 17.34 12.88 -18.01
N ARG A 73 16.35 13.75 -18.15
CA ARG A 73 16.08 14.86 -17.22
C ARG A 73 15.01 14.48 -16.21
N ARG A 74 15.27 13.45 -15.42
CA ARG A 74 14.28 12.95 -14.44
C ARG A 74 14.55 13.44 -13.02
N TYR A 75 13.49 13.49 -12.25
CA TYR A 75 13.51 13.66 -10.80
C TYR A 75 13.29 12.31 -10.12
N PHE A 76 13.95 12.10 -8.99
CA PHE A 76 13.87 10.89 -8.18
C PHE A 76 14.16 11.19 -6.71
N LEU A 77 13.90 10.21 -5.84
CA LEU A 77 14.24 10.30 -4.42
C LEU A 77 15.68 9.87 -4.16
N ASP A 78 16.39 10.68 -3.38
CA ASP A 78 17.67 10.34 -2.73
C ASP A 78 17.51 10.59 -1.23
N GLY A 79 17.22 9.52 -0.48
CA GLY A 79 16.75 9.62 0.90
C GLY A 79 15.37 10.29 0.97
N ASP A 80 15.28 11.40 1.72
CA ASP A 80 14.08 12.22 1.90
C ASP A 80 14.02 13.42 0.93
N ARG A 81 15.02 13.57 0.06
CA ARG A 81 15.14 14.70 -0.87
C ARG A 81 14.81 14.31 -2.29
N ILE A 82 14.13 15.22 -2.99
CA ILE A 82 13.89 15.09 -4.42
C ILE A 82 15.08 15.70 -5.17
N VAL A 83 15.78 14.87 -5.93
CA VAL A 83 16.96 15.24 -6.71
C VAL A 83 16.63 15.23 -8.19
N GLY A 84 17.23 16.15 -8.94
CA GLY A 84 17.06 16.27 -10.39
C GLY A 84 16.74 17.70 -10.84
N PRO A 85 16.61 17.93 -12.15
CA PRO A 85 16.62 16.92 -13.20
C PRO A 85 18.06 16.47 -13.54
N THR A 86 18.30 15.16 -13.63
CA THR A 86 19.62 14.60 -13.95
C THR A 86 19.51 13.21 -14.57
N ASP A 87 20.53 12.80 -15.32
CA ASP A 87 20.64 11.50 -16.00
C ASP A 87 21.08 10.36 -15.08
N LYS A 88 21.40 10.68 -13.83
CA LYS A 88 21.75 9.69 -12.81
C LYS A 88 20.64 8.68 -12.59
N LEU A 89 21.04 7.47 -12.19
CA LEU A 89 20.14 6.45 -11.68
C LEU A 89 19.74 6.81 -10.26
N GLY A 90 18.44 6.76 -9.97
CA GLY A 90 17.88 7.02 -8.65
C GLY A 90 16.57 6.29 -8.47
N ALA A 91 16.07 6.27 -7.22
CA ALA A 91 14.88 5.50 -6.87
C ALA A 91 13.60 6.16 -7.43
N SER A 92 12.77 5.34 -8.09
CA SER A 92 11.40 5.74 -8.46
C SER A 92 10.57 6.05 -7.23
N TRP A 93 9.52 6.85 -7.41
CA TRP A 93 8.41 6.83 -6.45
C TRP A 93 7.65 5.53 -6.62
N ASP A 94 7.21 4.97 -5.50
CA ASP A 94 6.38 3.78 -5.44
C ASP A 94 5.06 4.10 -4.76
N ALA A 95 3.99 4.06 -5.55
CA ALA A 95 2.63 4.23 -5.10
C ALA A 95 2.01 2.85 -4.85
N MET A 96 1.61 2.62 -3.59
CA MET A 96 0.76 1.48 -3.23
C MET A 96 -0.68 1.79 -3.63
N VAL A 97 -1.19 1.08 -4.63
CA VAL A 97 -2.52 1.29 -5.19
C VAL A 97 -3.57 0.57 -4.33
N PRO A 98 -4.56 1.29 -3.76
CA PRO A 98 -5.61 0.69 -2.96
C PRO A 98 -6.63 -0.06 -3.84
N VAL A 99 -7.40 -0.94 -3.21
CA VAL A 99 -8.51 -1.66 -3.85
C VAL A 99 -9.53 -0.67 -4.43
N ARG A 100 -10.19 -1.02 -5.54
CA ARG A 100 -11.17 -0.18 -6.26
C ARG A 100 -10.62 1.14 -6.83
N CYS A 101 -9.31 1.37 -6.75
CA CYS A 101 -8.68 2.46 -7.48
C CYS A 101 -8.82 2.25 -9.00
N SER A 102 -9.28 3.29 -9.70
CA SER A 102 -9.34 3.33 -11.16
C SER A 102 -8.37 4.36 -11.75
N ASN A 103 -8.04 5.41 -10.98
CA ASN A 103 -7.14 6.48 -11.40
C ASN A 103 -6.24 6.91 -10.23
N MET A 104 -5.05 7.37 -10.58
CA MET A 104 -4.14 8.06 -9.67
C MET A 104 -3.95 9.50 -10.17
N GLU A 105 -4.19 10.48 -9.30
CA GLU A 105 -3.85 11.87 -9.55
C GLU A 105 -2.49 12.15 -8.92
N VAL A 106 -1.54 12.57 -9.75
CA VAL A 106 -0.20 12.98 -9.32
C VAL A 106 -0.13 14.50 -9.31
N ILE A 107 0.43 15.06 -8.24
CA ILE A 107 0.59 16.49 -8.01
C ILE A 107 2.09 16.75 -7.83
N TRP A 108 2.62 17.62 -8.67
CA TRP A 108 4.03 17.98 -8.70
C TRP A 108 4.21 19.48 -8.48
N ASP A 109 4.91 19.86 -7.42
CA ASP A 109 5.35 21.24 -7.20
C ASP A 109 6.85 21.34 -7.49
N PRO A 110 7.27 22.01 -8.59
CA PRO A 110 8.68 22.14 -8.94
C PRO A 110 9.43 23.20 -8.12
N ARG A 111 8.74 23.99 -7.28
CA ARG A 111 9.32 25.13 -6.54
C ARG A 111 10.10 24.68 -5.32
N GLY A 112 11.06 25.51 -4.89
CA GLY A 112 11.78 25.32 -3.63
C GLY A 112 12.41 23.93 -3.50
N GLN A 113 12.08 23.22 -2.43
CA GLN A 113 12.56 21.84 -2.16
C GLN A 113 11.91 20.77 -3.06
N LYS A 114 10.97 21.16 -3.92
CA LYS A 114 10.13 20.29 -4.73
C LYS A 114 9.23 19.41 -3.88
N GLN A 115 8.01 19.18 -4.34
CA GLN A 115 7.07 18.32 -3.63
C GLN A 115 6.39 17.39 -4.62
N MET A 116 6.24 16.14 -4.20
CA MET A 116 5.54 15.10 -4.93
C MET A 116 4.46 14.54 -4.04
N GLU A 117 3.21 14.63 -4.48
CA GLU A 117 2.06 14.02 -3.84
C GLU A 117 1.28 13.21 -4.86
N TRP A 118 0.55 12.20 -4.40
CA TRP A 118 -0.42 11.50 -5.21
C TRP A 118 -1.64 11.12 -4.39
N ARG A 119 -2.77 11.00 -5.08
CA ARG A 119 -4.06 10.60 -4.52
C ARG A 119 -4.71 9.59 -5.45
N PHE A 120 -5.53 8.71 -4.89
CA PHE A 120 -6.23 7.70 -5.66
C PHE A 120 -7.70 8.07 -5.81
N LEU A 121 -8.29 7.67 -6.92
CA LEU A 121 -9.69 7.90 -7.23
C LEU A 121 -10.35 6.60 -7.67
N ASP A 122 -11.62 6.43 -7.32
CA ASP A 122 -12.45 5.32 -7.79
C ASP A 122 -12.97 5.57 -9.22
N SER A 123 -13.80 4.68 -9.75
CA SER A 123 -14.38 4.83 -11.10
C SER A 123 -15.39 5.97 -11.23
N SER A 124 -15.91 6.49 -10.12
CA SER A 124 -16.81 7.65 -10.10
C SER A 124 -16.04 8.99 -10.08
N GLY A 125 -14.72 8.94 -9.88
CA GLY A 125 -13.86 10.13 -9.79
C GLY A 125 -13.85 10.74 -8.39
N LEU A 126 -14.33 10.02 -7.37
CA LEU A 126 -14.21 10.41 -5.98
C LEU A 126 -12.84 9.98 -5.43
N TYR A 127 -12.23 10.82 -4.59
CA TYR A 127 -10.98 10.47 -3.93
C TYR A 127 -11.18 9.33 -2.95
N LEU A 128 -10.27 8.37 -3.00
CA LEU A 128 -10.10 7.35 -1.98
C LEU A 128 -9.26 7.98 -0.87
N GLU A 129 -9.84 8.14 0.33
CA GLU A 129 -9.06 8.49 1.50
C GLU A 129 -8.16 7.29 1.86
N TRP A 130 -6.92 7.54 2.30
CA TRP A 130 -5.96 6.47 2.61
C TRP A 130 -6.46 5.55 3.74
N GLU A 131 -7.37 6.05 4.57
CA GLU A 131 -8.13 5.28 5.58
C GLU A 131 -9.04 4.23 4.94
N ALA A 132 -9.31 4.28 3.63
CA ALA A 132 -10.04 3.25 2.89
C ALA A 132 -9.18 2.04 2.46
N LEU A 133 -7.97 1.88 3.02
CA LEU A 133 -7.31 0.56 3.13
C LEU A 133 -7.90 -0.28 4.28
N GLU A 134 -8.84 0.28 5.05
CA GLU A 134 -9.55 -0.41 6.13
C GLU A 134 -10.55 -1.44 5.59
N GLY A 135 -10.05 -2.66 5.39
CA GLY A 135 -10.80 -3.83 5.84
C GLY A 135 -10.27 -4.21 7.22
N SER A 136 -11.15 -4.41 8.21
CA SER A 136 -10.70 -5.08 9.43
C SER A 136 -10.57 -6.57 9.12
N PHE A 137 -9.37 -7.12 9.29
CA PHE A 137 -9.17 -8.56 9.08
C PHE A 137 -9.31 -9.27 10.42
N SER A 138 -9.98 -10.40 10.40
CA SER A 138 -10.08 -11.29 11.55
C SER A 138 -9.85 -12.73 11.14
N LEU A 139 -9.44 -13.56 12.08
CA LEU A 139 -9.38 -15.00 11.91
C LEU A 139 -10.63 -15.66 12.47
N ILE A 140 -11.16 -16.64 11.74
CA ILE A 140 -12.11 -17.61 12.28
C ILE A 140 -11.54 -19.00 12.11
N GLY A 141 -11.73 -19.86 13.11
CA GLY A 141 -11.15 -21.20 13.05
C GLY A 141 -11.66 -22.15 14.12
N SER A 142 -11.12 -23.36 14.08
CA SER A 142 -11.57 -24.47 14.90
C SER A 142 -11.26 -24.32 16.40
N TRP A 143 -10.33 -23.44 16.80
CA TRP A 143 -9.94 -23.24 18.20
C TRP A 143 -11.08 -22.73 19.09
N ASN A 144 -12.08 -22.05 18.51
CA ASN A 144 -13.28 -21.59 19.21
C ASN A 144 -14.55 -22.03 18.49
N HIS A 145 -14.51 -23.20 17.83
CA HIS A 145 -15.64 -23.76 17.07
C HIS A 145 -16.22 -22.79 16.01
N TRP A 146 -15.35 -22.02 15.34
CA TRP A 146 -15.75 -21.02 14.34
C TRP A 146 -16.67 -19.92 14.91
N GLY A 147 -16.53 -19.65 16.21
CA GLY A 147 -17.31 -18.68 16.97
C GLY A 147 -16.95 -17.23 16.64
N GLU A 148 -16.52 -16.47 17.66
CA GLU A 148 -16.14 -15.07 17.53
C GLU A 148 -14.85 -14.90 16.72
N PRO A 149 -14.78 -13.92 15.80
CA PRO A 149 -13.55 -13.63 15.08
C PRO A 149 -12.43 -13.15 16.01
N SER A 150 -11.21 -13.60 15.74
CA SER A 150 -10.00 -13.15 16.43
C SER A 150 -9.34 -12.04 15.60
N PRO A 151 -9.34 -10.78 16.06
CA PRO A 151 -8.89 -9.64 15.24
C PRO A 151 -7.41 -9.75 14.88
N LEU A 152 -7.09 -9.44 13.63
CA LEU A 152 -5.73 -9.26 13.13
C LEU A 152 -5.35 -7.79 13.31
N TRP A 153 -4.22 -7.54 13.97
CA TRP A 153 -3.75 -6.20 14.28
C TRP A 153 -2.63 -5.79 13.32
N PRO A 154 -2.58 -4.53 12.84
CA PRO A 154 -1.47 -4.04 12.04
C PRO A 154 -0.13 -4.24 12.75
N ALA A 155 0.89 -4.62 11.99
CA ALA A 155 2.24 -4.71 12.52
C ALA A 155 2.76 -3.32 12.93
N ARG A 156 3.32 -3.22 14.13
CA ARG A 156 3.79 -1.94 14.73
C ARG A 156 4.93 -1.24 13.97
N ASN A 157 5.48 -1.86 12.93
CA ASN A 157 6.63 -1.36 12.18
C ASN A 157 6.26 -0.72 10.83
N GLY A 158 4.99 -0.41 10.60
CA GLY A 158 4.53 0.23 9.36
C GLY A 158 4.59 -0.67 8.13
N LEU A 159 4.84 -1.97 8.32
CA LEU A 159 4.74 -2.95 7.25
C LEU A 159 3.27 -3.30 7.00
N PRO A 160 2.88 -3.56 5.73
CA PRO A 160 1.48 -3.73 5.34
C PRO A 160 0.86 -5.08 5.71
N PHE A 161 1.39 -5.78 6.71
CA PHE A 161 0.83 -7.05 7.18
C PHE A 161 0.20 -6.93 8.56
N TYR A 162 -0.80 -7.78 8.79
CA TYR A 162 -1.52 -7.91 10.03
C TYR A 162 -1.07 -9.17 10.79
N ARG A 163 -1.24 -9.18 12.11
CA ARG A 163 -0.91 -10.33 12.96
C ARG A 163 -1.97 -10.63 13.99
N CYS A 164 -2.19 -11.92 14.23
CA CYS A 164 -3.07 -12.41 15.27
C CYS A 164 -2.41 -13.60 15.96
N ARG A 165 -2.57 -13.68 17.29
CA ARG A 165 -2.19 -14.85 18.08
C ARG A 165 -3.45 -15.52 18.57
N VAL A 166 -3.64 -16.77 18.17
CA VAL A 166 -4.76 -17.58 18.64
C VAL A 166 -4.26 -18.61 19.65
N PRO A 167 -4.96 -18.79 20.77
CA PRO A 167 -4.57 -19.77 21.78
C PRO A 167 -4.78 -21.20 21.26
N VAL A 168 -3.85 -22.07 21.60
CA VAL A 168 -3.95 -23.51 21.34
C VAL A 168 -4.44 -24.18 22.63
N SER A 169 -5.69 -24.63 22.62
CA SER A 169 -6.31 -25.31 23.76
C SER A 169 -5.93 -26.79 23.87
N SER A 170 -5.58 -27.42 22.76
CA SER A 170 -5.19 -28.82 22.67
C SER A 170 -4.01 -29.01 21.74
N ALA A 171 -3.03 -29.79 22.20
CA ALA A 171 -1.85 -30.16 21.44
C ALA A 171 -1.42 -31.59 21.83
N PRO A 172 -1.16 -32.51 20.88
CA PRO A 172 -1.17 -32.29 19.43
C PRO A 172 -2.59 -32.17 18.85
N ALA A 173 -2.74 -31.37 17.78
CA ALA A 173 -4.01 -31.16 17.09
C ALA A 173 -3.78 -30.63 15.67
N THR A 174 -4.83 -30.58 14.85
CA THR A 174 -4.85 -29.81 13.60
C THR A 174 -5.85 -28.67 13.74
N LEU A 175 -5.39 -27.43 13.55
CA LEU A 175 -6.27 -26.26 13.55
C LEU A 175 -6.61 -25.85 12.12
N CYS A 176 -7.89 -25.65 11.86
CA CYS A 176 -8.39 -25.15 10.58
C CYS A 176 -8.83 -23.69 10.73
N PHE A 177 -8.52 -22.84 9.75
CA PHE A 177 -8.92 -21.43 9.82
C PHE A 177 -9.05 -20.73 8.47
N MET A 178 -9.67 -19.55 8.50
CA MET A 178 -9.80 -18.60 7.39
C MET A 178 -9.54 -17.18 7.89
N VAL A 179 -9.19 -16.29 6.96
CA VAL A 179 -9.19 -14.84 7.16
C VAL A 179 -10.52 -14.33 6.67
N ILE A 180 -11.15 -13.44 7.43
CA ILE A 180 -12.38 -12.74 7.04
C ILE A 180 -12.14 -11.25 7.07
N GLU A 181 -12.88 -10.53 6.23
CA GLU A 181 -12.87 -9.07 6.11
C GLU A 181 -14.13 -8.49 6.75
N ASP A 182 -13.97 -7.41 7.51
CA ASP A 182 -15.02 -6.66 8.20
C ASP A 182 -15.91 -7.53 9.08
N ASP A 183 -15.30 -8.52 9.76
CA ASP A 183 -15.98 -9.56 10.55
C ASP A 183 -17.11 -10.30 9.81
N ASN A 184 -17.10 -10.24 8.48
CA ASN A 184 -18.10 -10.85 7.63
C ASN A 184 -17.63 -12.24 7.17
N LYS A 185 -18.25 -13.29 7.72
CA LYS A 185 -17.93 -14.70 7.38
C LYS A 185 -18.16 -15.04 5.90
N ILE A 186 -18.93 -14.22 5.18
CA ILE A 186 -19.17 -14.33 3.74
C ILE A 186 -18.01 -13.71 2.94
N HIS A 187 -17.24 -12.77 3.51
CA HIS A 187 -16.08 -12.16 2.89
C HIS A 187 -14.82 -12.84 3.41
N CYS A 188 -14.62 -14.10 3.02
CA CYS A 188 -13.48 -14.89 3.48
C CYS A 188 -12.42 -15.09 2.40
N TYR A 189 -11.19 -15.26 2.86
CA TYR A 189 -10.04 -15.69 2.09
C TYR A 189 -9.66 -17.11 2.50
N PHE A 190 -9.21 -17.91 1.53
CA PHE A 190 -8.83 -19.31 1.73
C PHE A 190 -7.83 -19.76 0.66
N PRO A 191 -7.08 -20.86 0.89
CA PRO A 191 -6.15 -21.36 -0.11
C PRO A 191 -6.89 -22.00 -1.29
N ALA A 192 -6.40 -21.76 -2.50
CA ALA A 192 -6.85 -22.41 -3.71
C ALA A 192 -6.62 -23.93 -3.65
N PRO A 193 -7.52 -24.75 -4.21
CA PRO A 193 -7.32 -26.19 -4.24
C PRO A 193 -6.08 -26.58 -5.06
N GLY A 194 -5.06 -27.11 -4.39
CA GLY A 194 -3.86 -27.64 -5.05
C GLY A 194 -2.84 -26.58 -5.51
N SER A 195 -2.97 -25.33 -5.07
CA SER A 195 -1.95 -24.30 -5.27
C SER A 195 -1.74 -23.44 -4.02
N ASP A 196 -0.68 -22.64 -4.02
CA ASP A 196 -0.37 -21.67 -2.97
C ASP A 196 -1.11 -20.33 -3.18
N GLU A 197 -2.01 -20.26 -4.17
CA GLU A 197 -2.78 -19.06 -4.46
C GLU A 197 -3.85 -18.82 -3.38
N ILE A 198 -4.07 -17.56 -3.01
CA ILE A 198 -5.09 -17.18 -2.02
C ILE A 198 -6.32 -16.62 -2.72
N ILE A 199 -7.42 -17.38 -2.65
CA ILE A 199 -8.73 -17.03 -3.20
C ILE A 199 -9.49 -16.17 -2.19
N GLY A 200 -10.25 -15.19 -2.68
CA GLY A 200 -11.09 -14.32 -1.86
C GLY A 200 -11.00 -12.84 -2.23
N PRO A 201 -11.83 -11.97 -1.62
CA PRO A 201 -12.94 -12.35 -0.73
C PRO A 201 -14.11 -12.93 -1.54
N CYS A 202 -14.57 -14.14 -1.21
CA CYS A 202 -15.57 -14.87 -2.02
C CYS A 202 -16.82 -15.21 -1.21
N ARG A 203 -18.01 -14.99 -1.80
CA ARG A 203 -19.30 -15.10 -1.11
C ARG A 203 -19.71 -16.51 -0.66
N ASN A 204 -19.17 -17.60 -1.22
CA ASN A 204 -19.73 -18.93 -0.96
C ASN A 204 -18.85 -20.10 -1.48
N GLU A 205 -17.67 -20.30 -0.92
CA GLU A 205 -16.98 -21.59 -1.07
C GLU A 205 -16.85 -22.28 0.29
N ARG A 206 -17.71 -23.28 0.49
CA ARG A 206 -17.67 -24.15 1.66
C ARG A 206 -16.55 -25.17 1.44
N GLY A 207 -15.55 -25.18 2.32
CA GLY A 207 -14.68 -26.35 2.51
C GLY A 207 -13.18 -26.15 2.34
N HIS A 208 -12.70 -24.95 1.97
CA HIS A 208 -11.28 -24.66 1.88
C HIS A 208 -10.82 -23.80 3.06
N HIS A 209 -9.84 -24.31 3.80
CA HIS A 209 -9.30 -23.70 5.01
C HIS A 209 -7.80 -23.97 5.08
N TRP A 210 -7.03 -23.04 5.64
CA TRP A 210 -5.66 -23.35 6.04
C TRP A 210 -5.69 -24.36 7.17
N LYS A 211 -4.71 -25.27 7.17
CA LYS A 211 -4.54 -26.31 8.19
C LYS A 211 -3.17 -26.15 8.83
N ALA A 212 -3.13 -25.83 10.11
CA ALA A 212 -1.92 -25.79 10.90
C ALA A 212 -1.84 -27.06 11.75
N GLU A 213 -0.79 -27.86 11.53
CA GLU A 213 -0.46 -28.99 12.40
C GLU A 213 0.20 -28.46 13.68
N ILE A 214 -0.40 -28.77 14.82
CA ILE A 214 -0.01 -28.24 16.13
C ILE A 214 0.69 -29.35 16.92
N PRO A 215 2.01 -29.24 17.19
CA PRO A 215 2.76 -30.23 17.94
C PRO A 215 2.56 -30.05 19.45
N GLN A 216 2.90 -31.10 20.21
CA GLN A 216 2.90 -31.03 21.67
C GLN A 216 3.80 -29.88 22.17
N GLY A 217 3.33 -29.17 23.19
CA GLY A 217 4.05 -28.03 23.77
C GLY A 217 3.83 -26.70 23.03
N CYS A 218 3.03 -26.66 21.96
CA CYS A 218 2.55 -25.43 21.36
C CYS A 218 1.43 -24.81 22.20
N TYR A 219 1.51 -23.49 22.43
CA TYR A 219 0.54 -22.72 23.20
C TYR A 219 -0.16 -21.64 22.37
N PHE A 220 0.48 -21.14 21.31
CA PHE A 220 -0.12 -20.16 20.41
C PHE A 220 0.23 -20.44 18.95
N LEU A 221 -0.72 -20.18 18.07
CA LEU A 221 -0.50 -20.04 16.63
C LEU A 221 -0.49 -18.55 16.32
N GLU A 222 0.64 -18.03 15.82
CA GLU A 222 0.73 -16.65 15.34
C GLU A 222 0.60 -16.64 13.82
N VAL A 223 -0.45 -16.01 13.30
CA VAL A 223 -0.70 -15.86 11.87
C VAL A 223 -0.29 -14.46 11.44
N SER A 224 0.38 -14.37 10.29
CA SER A 224 0.70 -13.12 9.59
C SER A 224 -0.05 -13.10 8.25
N TRP A 225 -0.75 -12.01 7.97
CA TRP A 225 -1.58 -11.81 6.79
C TRP A 225 -1.14 -10.56 6.04
N ASP A 226 -0.76 -10.69 4.78
CA ASP A 226 -0.52 -9.58 3.87
C ASP A 226 -1.63 -9.57 2.80
N PRO A 227 -2.60 -8.63 2.86
CA PRO A 227 -3.66 -8.54 1.87
C PRO A 227 -3.20 -7.92 0.53
N GLN A 228 -1.95 -7.48 0.40
CA GLN A 228 -1.47 -6.73 -0.75
C GLN A 228 -0.83 -7.63 -1.83
N GLY A 229 -0.89 -7.17 -3.08
CA GLY A 229 -0.23 -7.85 -4.21
C GLY A 229 -0.76 -9.27 -4.45
N VAL A 230 0.15 -10.25 -4.50
CA VAL A 230 -0.18 -11.69 -4.65
C VAL A 230 -0.90 -12.25 -3.41
N ARG A 231 -0.95 -11.47 -2.32
CA ARG A 231 -1.36 -11.86 -0.97
C ARG A 231 -0.46 -12.95 -0.42
N SER A 232 -0.22 -12.91 0.88
CA SER A 232 0.51 -13.99 1.53
C SER A 232 -0.04 -14.24 2.93
N LEU A 233 -0.01 -15.50 3.33
CA LEU A 233 -0.41 -15.91 4.65
C LEU A 233 0.63 -16.90 5.17
N SER A 234 1.18 -16.61 6.34
CA SER A 234 2.13 -17.50 7.01
C SER A 234 1.78 -17.62 8.48
N TRP A 235 2.26 -18.68 9.13
CA TRP A 235 2.07 -18.85 10.55
C TRP A 235 3.29 -19.46 11.23
N ARG A 236 3.39 -19.20 12.54
CA ARG A 236 4.45 -19.71 13.40
C ARG A 236 3.85 -20.30 14.68
N LEU A 237 4.52 -21.33 15.19
CA LEU A 237 4.10 -22.05 16.38
C LEU A 237 4.91 -21.58 17.58
N LEU A 238 4.22 -21.13 18.63
CA LEU A 238 4.87 -20.56 19.79
C LEU A 238 4.61 -21.44 21.02
N GLY A 239 5.69 -21.80 21.71
CA GLY A 239 5.66 -22.49 22.99
C GLY A 239 5.40 -21.53 24.16
N ARG A 240 5.60 -22.05 25.37
CA ARG A 240 5.46 -21.25 26.60
C ARG A 240 6.43 -20.06 26.59
N GLY A 241 5.92 -18.87 26.91
CA GLY A 241 6.72 -17.64 26.92
C GLY A 241 6.94 -17.03 25.52
N GLY A 242 6.21 -17.49 24.50
CA GLY A 242 6.26 -16.89 23.16
C GLY A 242 7.48 -17.27 22.33
N LYS A 243 8.25 -18.26 22.76
CA LYS A 243 9.40 -18.78 22.00
C LYS A 243 8.90 -19.61 20.82
N GLU A 244 9.47 -19.34 19.65
CA GLU A 244 9.16 -20.10 18.44
C GLU A 244 9.62 -21.56 18.60
N LEU A 245 8.74 -22.50 18.25
CA LEU A 245 9.06 -23.92 18.26
C LEU A 245 9.82 -24.30 16.98
N PRO A 246 10.80 -25.23 17.05
CA PRO A 246 11.56 -25.64 15.88
C PRO A 246 10.67 -26.28 14.81
N SER A 247 10.91 -25.94 13.53
CA SER A 247 10.14 -26.44 12.38
C SER A 247 10.32 -27.93 12.09
N ASP A 248 11.24 -28.60 12.78
CA ASP A 248 11.50 -30.04 12.69
C ASP A 248 10.50 -30.88 13.52
N ALA A 249 9.66 -30.24 14.34
CA ALA A 249 8.56 -30.89 15.06
C ALA A 249 7.26 -31.01 14.21
N LEU A 250 7.30 -30.58 12.94
CA LEU A 250 6.15 -30.57 12.03
C LEU A 250 6.26 -31.69 10.98
N PRO A 251 5.16 -32.41 10.65
CA PRO A 251 5.14 -33.28 9.49
C PRO A 251 5.49 -32.50 8.21
N ALA A 252 6.21 -33.14 7.28
CA ALA A 252 6.83 -32.54 6.09
C ALA A 252 5.92 -31.71 5.14
N ARG A 253 4.60 -31.69 5.38
CA ARG A 253 3.61 -30.93 4.61
C ARG A 253 3.35 -29.50 5.09
N ALA A 254 3.93 -29.06 6.21
CA ALA A 254 3.71 -27.71 6.75
C ALA A 254 4.76 -26.66 6.31
N ARG A 255 5.68 -27.01 5.40
CA ARG A 255 6.88 -26.19 5.15
C ARG A 255 6.72 -25.10 4.08
N ARG A 256 5.64 -25.08 3.30
CA ARG A 256 5.37 -24.03 2.30
C ARG A 256 3.88 -23.91 2.05
N ALA A 257 3.36 -22.71 2.30
CA ALA A 257 2.19 -22.06 1.71
C ALA A 257 2.53 -20.57 1.68
#